data_AF-A0A933I8X5-F1
#
_entry.id   AF-A0A933I8X5-F1
#
_cell.length_a   1.000
_cell.length_b   1.000
_cell.length_c   1.000
_cell.angle_alpha   90.00
_cell.angle_beta   90.00
_cell.angle_gamma   90.00
#
_symmetry.space_group_name_H-M   'P 1'
#
loop_
_entity.id
_entity.type
_entity.pdbx_description
1 polymer ?
#
loop_
_entity_poly.entity_id
_entity_poly.type
_entity_poly.pdbx_seq_one_letter_code
_entity_poly.pdbx_strand_id
1 'polypeptide(L)'
;MAEIITLGRVQFGEVVAKALKERWSGVLTIESPEFTEYVEFKNGSIGGFSSAERKQLLGEILTAGGHISEEDLDKAIATQKAKGGRIGDILVEMDLITRQRIEEVLAIHQMSVLAQSLSAKDSELSFEPGLTLADKG
;
A
#
# COMPACT_ATOMS: atom_id res chain seq x y z
N MET A 1 -16.63 -3.59 -18.13
CA MET A 1 -16.54 -3.65 -16.65
C MET A 1 -15.92 -4.98 -16.30
N ALA A 2 -14.86 -5.02 -15.49
CA ALA A 2 -14.30 -6.28 -15.02
C ALA A 2 -15.35 -6.99 -14.15
N GLU A 3 -15.40 -8.33 -14.22
CA GLU A 3 -16.30 -9.13 -13.39
C GLU A 3 -15.80 -9.11 -11.95
N ILE A 4 -16.66 -8.71 -11.01
CA ILE A 4 -16.34 -8.74 -9.57
C ILE A 4 -16.68 -10.14 -9.06
N ILE A 5 -15.69 -10.82 -8.49
CA ILE A 5 -15.84 -12.14 -7.86
C ILE A 5 -15.97 -11.94 -6.36
N THR A 6 -17.19 -12.05 -5.83
CA THR A 6 -17.42 -12.01 -4.38
C THR A 6 -16.91 -13.29 -3.72
N LEU A 7 -15.99 -13.14 -2.77
CA LEU A 7 -15.46 -14.25 -1.96
C LEU A 7 -16.17 -14.37 -0.60
N GLY A 8 -16.82 -13.29 -0.16
CA GLY A 8 -17.53 -13.23 1.12
C GLY A 8 -16.58 -13.15 2.31
N ARG A 9 -17.01 -13.66 3.47
CA ARG A 9 -16.20 -13.71 4.69
C ARG A 9 -15.29 -14.93 4.67
N VAL A 10 -14.07 -14.74 4.16
CA VAL A 10 -13.03 -15.77 4.09
C VAL A 10 -11.75 -15.27 4.75
N GLN A 11 -10.94 -16.19 5.28
CA GLN A 11 -9.66 -15.80 5.85
C GLN A 11 -8.70 -15.39 4.74
N PHE A 12 -8.02 -14.26 4.91
CA PHE A 12 -7.08 -13.79 3.90
C PHE A 12 -5.95 -14.78 3.60
N GLY A 13 -5.50 -15.54 4.60
CA GLY A 13 -4.53 -16.61 4.37
C GLY A 13 -5.01 -17.65 3.36
N GLU A 14 -6.30 -17.99 3.35
CA GLU A 14 -6.90 -18.89 2.37
C GLU A 14 -6.95 -18.24 0.98
N VAL A 15 -7.27 -16.94 0.92
CA VAL A 15 -7.26 -16.17 -0.34
C VAL A 15 -5.85 -16.08 -0.92
N VAL A 16 -4.82 -15.81 -0.11
CA VAL A 16 -3.43 -15.79 -0.55
C VAL A 16 -2.98 -17.16 -1.03
N ALA A 17 -3.30 -18.23 -0.29
CA ALA A 17 -2.97 -19.59 -0.71
C ALA A 17 -3.62 -19.94 -2.05
N LYS A 18 -4.89 -19.54 -2.24
CA LYS A 18 -5.61 -19.71 -3.51
C LYS A 18 -4.98 -18.88 -4.63
N ALA A 19 -4.73 -17.59 -4.40
CA ALA A 19 -4.11 -16.69 -5.36
C ALA A 19 -2.74 -17.19 -5.83
N LEU A 20 -1.92 -17.69 -4.90
CA LEU A 20 -0.62 -18.29 -5.20
C LEU A 20 -0.77 -19.55 -6.08
N LYS A 21 -1.67 -20.47 -5.68
CA LYS A 21 -1.92 -21.73 -6.41
C LYS A 21 -2.48 -21.48 -7.82
N GLU A 22 -3.37 -20.52 -7.97
CA GLU A 22 -4.10 -20.22 -9.20
C GLU A 22 -3.46 -19.08 -10.00
N ARG A 23 -2.32 -18.54 -9.55
CA ARG A 23 -1.57 -17.44 -10.20
C ARG A 23 -2.43 -16.21 -10.50
N TRP A 24 -3.26 -15.79 -9.54
CA TRP A 24 -4.16 -14.65 -9.70
C TRP A 24 -3.41 -13.38 -10.11
N SER A 25 -4.04 -12.59 -10.98
CA SER A 25 -3.61 -11.24 -11.33
C SER A 25 -4.83 -10.33 -11.35
N GLY A 26 -4.83 -9.29 -10.54
CA GLY A 26 -6.01 -8.47 -10.27
C GLY A 26 -5.94 -7.78 -8.91
N VAL A 27 -7.03 -7.12 -8.52
CA VAL A 27 -7.14 -6.46 -7.21
C VAL A 27 -8.13 -7.19 -6.33
N LEU A 28 -7.71 -7.56 -5.13
CA LEU A 28 -8.58 -7.98 -4.04
C LEU A 28 -8.98 -6.75 -3.23
N THR A 29 -10.27 -6.52 -3.07
CA THR A 29 -10.83 -5.51 -2.18
C THR A 29 -11.22 -6.18 -0.86
N ILE A 30 -10.79 -5.58 0.24
CA ILE A 30 -11.14 -5.96 1.61
C ILE A 30 -11.96 -4.82 2.18
N GLU A 31 -13.26 -5.04 2.33
CA GLU A 31 -14.20 -4.04 2.80
C GLU A 31 -14.62 -4.36 4.23
N SER A 32 -14.60 -3.35 5.08
CA SER A 32 -15.10 -3.40 6.46
C SER A 32 -15.82 -2.09 6.79
N PRO A 33 -16.56 -2.00 7.90
CA PRO A 33 -17.19 -0.75 8.31
C PRO A 33 -16.22 0.42 8.56
N GLU A 34 -14.95 0.13 8.87
CA GLU A 34 -13.97 1.15 9.29
C GLU A 34 -12.93 1.47 8.20
N PHE A 35 -12.76 0.60 7.22
CA PHE A 35 -11.75 0.76 6.17
C PHE A 35 -12.10 -0.04 4.93
N THR A 36 -11.58 0.43 3.80
CA THR A 36 -11.44 -0.35 2.56
C THR A 36 -9.97 -0.42 2.17
N GLU A 37 -9.46 -1.64 1.97
CA GLU A 37 -8.09 -1.90 1.52
C GLU A 37 -8.10 -2.62 0.18
N TYR A 38 -7.11 -2.32 -0.65
CA TYR A 38 -6.89 -2.94 -1.95
C TYR A 38 -5.55 -3.67 -1.94
N VAL A 39 -5.56 -4.92 -2.41
CA VAL A 39 -4.37 -5.76 -2.55
C VAL A 39 -4.22 -6.15 -4.01
N GLU A 40 -3.17 -5.70 -4.66
CA GLU A 40 -2.88 -6.12 -6.03
C GLU A 40 -2.08 -7.41 -6.03
N PHE A 41 -2.59 -8.42 -6.73
CA PHE A 41 -1.89 -9.65 -7.04
C PHE A 41 -1.28 -9.55 -8.44
N LYS A 42 -0.03 -10.00 -8.57
CA LYS A 42 0.69 -10.17 -9.82
C LYS A 42 1.20 -11.59 -9.88
N ASN A 43 0.63 -12.38 -10.78
CA ASN A 43 1.05 -13.75 -11.02
C ASN A 43 1.06 -14.63 -9.75
N GLY A 44 0.08 -14.43 -8.87
CA GLY A 44 -0.09 -15.13 -7.59
C GLY A 44 0.66 -14.54 -6.40
N SER A 45 1.60 -13.62 -6.63
CA SER A 45 2.29 -12.89 -5.56
C SER A 45 1.62 -11.54 -5.31
N ILE A 46 1.78 -11.00 -4.10
CA ILE A 46 1.28 -9.66 -3.80
C ILE A 46 2.25 -8.63 -4.36
N GLY A 47 1.75 -7.78 -5.26
CA GLY A 47 2.50 -6.73 -5.94
C GLY A 47 2.38 -5.35 -5.31
N GLY A 48 1.39 -5.14 -4.43
CA GLY A 48 1.22 -3.88 -3.70
C GLY A 48 -0.08 -3.81 -2.91
N PHE A 49 -0.19 -2.76 -2.11
CA PHE A 49 -1.36 -2.47 -1.29
C PHE A 49 -1.71 -0.99 -1.33
N SER A 50 -2.99 -0.65 -1.21
CA SER A 50 -3.42 0.71 -0.95
C SER A 50 -4.68 0.76 -0.09
N SER A 51 -4.77 1.79 0.75
CA SER A 51 -5.96 2.06 1.55
C SER A 51 -6.77 3.16 0.86
N ALA A 52 -8.09 2.99 0.78
CA ALA A 52 -8.98 4.04 0.29
C ALA A 52 -8.96 5.26 1.23
N GLU A 53 -8.95 5.01 2.54
CA GLU A 53 -9.15 6.03 3.57
C GLU A 53 -7.83 6.56 4.17
N ARG A 54 -6.72 5.81 4.05
CA ARG A 54 -5.43 6.20 4.63
C ARG A 54 -4.40 6.55 3.55
N LYS A 55 -4.44 7.80 3.07
CA LYS A 55 -3.28 8.41 2.42
C LYS A 55 -2.28 8.85 3.49
N GLN A 56 -1.40 7.94 3.93
CA GLN A 56 -0.28 8.33 4.78
C GLN A 56 0.80 9.00 3.94
N LEU A 57 1.31 10.13 4.41
CA LEU A 57 2.34 10.88 3.72
C LEU A 57 3.68 10.15 3.92
N LEU A 58 4.44 9.98 2.83
CA LEU A 58 5.74 9.32 2.88
C LEU A 58 6.65 9.95 3.95
N GLY A 59 6.64 11.28 4.06
CA GLY A 59 7.42 12.00 5.05
C GLY A 59 7.13 11.55 6.48
N GLU A 60 5.85 11.46 6.86
CA GLU A 60 5.43 11.04 8.20
C GLU A 60 5.86 9.61 8.50
N ILE A 61 5.76 8.70 7.53
CA ILE A 61 6.20 7.31 7.68
C ILE A 61 7.72 7.26 7.95
N LEU A 62 8.50 8.01 7.16
CA LEU A 62 9.95 8.04 7.29
C LEU A 62 10.40 8.66 8.61
N THR A 63 9.73 9.73 9.06
CA THR A 63 10.03 10.40 10.33
C THR A 63 9.63 9.54 11.53
N ALA A 64 8.45 8.94 11.52
CA ALA A 64 7.99 8.05 12.58
C ALA A 64 8.89 6.81 12.73
N GLY A 65 9.45 6.31 11.63
CA GLY A 65 10.44 5.23 11.61
C GLY A 65 11.87 5.66 11.96
N GLY A 66 12.12 6.95 12.20
CA GLY A 66 13.45 7.50 12.50
C GLY A 66 14.43 7.45 11.32
N HIS A 67 13.93 7.33 10.08
CA HIS A 67 14.78 7.31 8.89
C HIS A 67 15.25 8.69 8.46
N ILE A 68 14.47 9.71 8.79
CA ILE A 68 14.81 11.13 8.64
C ILE A 68 14.32 11.88 9.89
N SER A 69 14.94 13.01 10.22
CA SER A 69 14.42 13.86 11.29
C SER A 69 13.22 14.70 10.83
N GLU A 70 12.46 15.28 11.78
CA GLU A 70 11.44 16.29 11.46
C GLU A 70 12.06 17.50 10.73
N GLU A 71 13.25 17.93 11.15
CA GLU A 71 13.97 19.03 10.51
C GLU A 71 14.35 18.73 9.05
N ASP A 72 14.76 17.49 8.76
CA ASP A 72 15.08 17.05 7.40
C ASP A 72 13.84 17.00 6.52
N LEU A 73 12.72 16.52 7.08
CA LEU A 73 11.44 16.53 6.38
C LEU A 73 10.98 17.96 6.06
N ASP A 74 11.09 18.88 7.01
CA ASP A 74 10.73 20.28 6.80
C ASP A 74 11.56 20.93 5.69
N LYS A 75 12.87 20.66 5.65
CA LYS A 75 13.76 21.13 4.56
C LYS A 75 13.36 20.54 3.20
N ALA A 76 13.02 19.25 3.15
CA ALA A 76 12.56 18.60 1.94
C ALA A 76 11.22 19.18 1.46
N ILE A 77 10.27 19.44 2.36
CA ILE A 77 8.98 20.09 2.05
C ILE A 77 9.20 21.52 1.54
N ALA A 78 10.09 22.30 2.16
CA ALA A 78 10.42 23.64 1.69
C ALA A 78 11.00 23.60 0.26
N THR A 79 11.87 22.63 -0.01
CA THR A 79 12.44 22.40 -1.35
C THR A 79 11.35 22.00 -2.35
N GLN A 80 10.44 21.12 -1.96
CA GLN A 80 9.30 20.69 -2.79
C GLN A 80 8.38 21.87 -3.13
N LYS A 81 8.09 22.74 -2.15
CA LYS A 81 7.27 23.94 -2.38
C LYS A 81 7.91 24.91 -3.36
N ALA A 82 9.24 25.01 -3.36
CA ALA A 82 9.97 25.90 -4.24
C ALA A 82 10.12 25.36 -5.68
N LYS A 83 10.31 24.04 -5.84
CA LYS A 83 10.65 23.42 -7.14
C LYS A 83 9.55 22.53 -7.73
N GLY A 84 8.55 22.15 -6.94
CA GLY A 84 7.63 21.07 -7.25
C GLY A 84 8.28 19.68 -7.10
N GLY A 85 7.61 18.65 -7.62
CA GLY A 85 8.12 17.26 -7.63
C GLY A 85 7.60 16.39 -6.49
N ARG A 86 8.08 15.14 -6.43
CA ARG A 86 7.70 14.17 -5.40
C ARG A 86 8.64 14.29 -4.20
N ILE A 87 8.08 14.28 -3.00
CA ILE A 87 8.87 14.40 -1.77
C ILE A 87 9.93 13.31 -1.64
N GLY A 88 9.60 12.07 -2.07
CA GLY A 88 10.55 10.96 -2.04
C GLY A 88 11.76 11.16 -2.97
N ASP A 89 11.56 11.78 -4.13
CA ASP A 89 12.67 12.06 -5.05
C ASP A 89 13.59 13.15 -4.47
N ILE A 90 12.99 14.19 -3.86
CA ILE A 90 13.72 15.28 -3.20
C ILE A 90 14.54 14.76 -2.01
N LEU A 91 13.96 13.88 -1.19
CA LEU A 91 14.68 13.26 -0.07
C LEU A 91 15.91 12.47 -0.53
N VAL A 92 15.83 11.82 -1.69
CA VAL A 92 16.97 11.12 -2.31
C VAL A 92 17.99 12.10 -2.89
N GLU A 93 17.53 13.15 -3.59
CA GLU A 93 18.41 14.20 -4.13
C GLU A 93 19.20 14.94 -3.04
N MET A 94 18.61 15.06 -1.85
CA MET A 94 19.24 15.66 -0.67
C MET A 94 20.19 14.69 0.08
N ASP A 95 20.36 13.46 -0.42
CA ASP A 95 21.18 12.40 0.19
C ASP A 95 20.74 12.04 1.64
N LEU A 96 19.47 12.30 1.97
CA LEU A 96 18.90 12.01 3.30
C LEU A 96 18.49 10.54 3.43
N ILE A 97 18.15 9.91 2.31
CA ILE A 97 17.71 8.52 2.26
C ILE A 97 17.88 7.97 0.84
N THR A 98 18.07 6.65 0.70
CA THR A 98 18.17 6.02 -0.62
C THR A 98 16.78 5.60 -1.15
N ARG A 99 16.65 5.50 -2.48
CA ARG A 99 15.42 5.01 -3.12
C ARG A 99 15.05 3.61 -2.65
N GLN A 100 16.03 2.71 -2.59
CA GLN A 100 15.84 1.36 -2.08
C GLN A 100 15.30 1.37 -0.64
N ARG A 101 15.82 2.25 0.22
CA ARG A 101 15.37 2.34 1.61
C ARG A 101 13.93 2.84 1.72
N ILE A 102 13.55 3.82 0.89
CA ILE A 102 12.15 4.27 0.81
C ILE A 102 11.24 3.09 0.44
N GLU A 103 11.62 2.29 -0.55
CA GLU A 103 10.83 1.13 -1.01
C GLU A 103 10.69 0.07 0.08
N GLU A 104 11.77 -0.25 0.80
CA GLU A 104 11.76 -1.18 1.93
C GLU A 104 10.82 -0.71 3.06
N VAL A 105 10.93 0.56 3.45
CA VAL A 105 10.12 1.13 4.54
C VAL A 105 8.64 1.15 4.17
N LEU A 106 8.32 1.53 2.94
CA LEU A 106 6.95 1.50 2.44
C LEU A 106 6.40 0.08 2.41
N ALA A 107 7.18 -0.92 1.97
CA ALA A 107 6.74 -2.30 1.93
C ALA A 107 6.44 -2.85 3.34
N ILE A 108 7.31 -2.56 4.32
CA ILE A 108 7.12 -2.96 5.72
C ILE A 108 5.89 -2.28 6.32
N HIS A 109 5.75 -0.97 6.10
CA HIS A 109 4.62 -0.20 6.60
C HIS A 109 3.29 -0.72 6.04
N GLN A 110 3.22 -0.93 4.72
CA GLN A 110 2.04 -1.52 4.07
C GLN A 110 1.70 -2.90 4.61
N MET A 111 2.70 -3.77 4.82
CA MET A 111 2.49 -5.10 5.40
C MET A 111 1.92 -5.03 6.83
N SER A 112 2.41 -4.09 7.65
CA SER A 112 1.92 -3.87 9.02
C SER A 112 0.47 -3.40 9.04
N VAL A 113 0.12 -2.45 8.17
CA VAL A 113 -1.25 -1.94 8.02
C VAL A 113 -2.19 -3.03 7.55
N LEU A 114 -1.78 -3.79 6.53
CA LEU A 114 -2.53 -4.93 6.04
C LEU A 114 -2.75 -5.96 7.15
N ALA A 115 -1.71 -6.37 7.89
CA ALA A 115 -1.84 -7.36 8.94
C ALA A 115 -2.88 -6.95 10.00
N GLN A 116 -2.97 -5.66 10.33
CA GLN A 116 -4.00 -5.13 11.22
C GLN A 116 -5.39 -5.22 10.59
N SER A 117 -5.55 -4.76 9.35
CA SER A 117 -6.82 -4.81 8.61
C SER A 117 -7.33 -6.25 8.41
N LEU A 118 -6.45 -7.21 8.15
CA LEU A 118 -6.80 -8.62 7.95
C LEU A 118 -7.24 -9.35 9.23
N SER A 119 -6.97 -8.76 10.39
CA SER A 119 -7.45 -9.28 11.67
C SER A 119 -8.92 -8.91 11.96
N ALA A 120 -9.51 -8.01 11.16
CA ALA A 120 -10.90 -7.57 11.34
C ALA A 120 -11.88 -8.68 10.96
N LYS A 121 -12.61 -9.18 11.97
CA LYS A 121 -13.49 -10.36 11.89
C LYS A 121 -14.69 -10.22 10.95
N ASP A 122 -15.04 -8.99 10.57
CA ASP A 122 -16.22 -8.68 9.75
C ASP A 122 -15.86 -8.18 8.34
N SER A 123 -14.65 -8.48 7.87
CA SER A 123 -14.23 -8.07 6.52
C SER A 123 -14.89 -8.94 5.44
N GLU A 124 -15.44 -8.28 4.41
CA GLU A 124 -15.90 -8.93 3.19
C GLU A 124 -14.87 -8.77 2.08
N LEU A 125 -14.58 -9.87 1.38
CA LEU A 125 -13.57 -9.91 0.34
C LEU A 125 -14.22 -10.06 -1.03
N SER A 126 -13.73 -9.28 -1.99
CA SER A 126 -14.08 -9.40 -3.40
C SER A 126 -12.83 -9.26 -4.27
N PHE A 127 -12.80 -9.92 -5.43
CA PHE A 127 -11.66 -9.89 -6.34
C PHE A 127 -12.08 -9.45 -7.74
N GLU A 128 -11.31 -8.54 -8.32
CA GLU A 128 -11.47 -8.01 -9.67
C GLU A 128 -10.27 -8.41 -10.52
N PRO A 129 -10.39 -9.47 -11.35
CA PRO A 129 -9.33 -9.93 -12.21
C PRO A 129 -8.89 -8.86 -13.22
N GLY A 130 -7.58 -8.79 -13.47
CA GLY A 130 -6.99 -7.90 -14.48
C GLY A 130 -6.90 -6.43 -14.10
N LEU A 131 -7.48 -6.00 -12.98
CA LEU A 131 -7.25 -4.65 -12.44
C LEU A 131 -5.89 -4.52 -11.76
N THR A 132 -5.41 -3.28 -11.69
CA THR A 132 -4.24 -2.86 -10.94
C THR A 132 -4.64 -1.86 -9.86
N LEU A 133 -3.75 -1.55 -8.91
CA LEU A 133 -4.04 -0.50 -7.93
C LEU A 133 -4.30 0.87 -8.57
N ALA A 134 -3.72 1.13 -9.74
CA ALA A 134 -3.91 2.39 -10.45
C ALA A 134 -5.37 2.59 -10.90
N ASP A 135 -6.14 1.51 -11.02
CA ASP A 135 -7.55 1.53 -11.42
C ASP A 135 -8.50 1.78 -10.24
N LYS A 136 -8.01 1.73 -8.99
CA LYS A 136 -8.78 1.94 -7.75
C LYS A 136 -8.66 3.35 -7.16
N GLY A 137 -8.04 4.27 -7.91
CA GLY A 137 -7.73 5.64 -7.49
C GLY A 137 -8.92 6.58 -7.35
#